data_AF-A0AAU6DL82-F1
#
_entry.id   AF-A0AAU6DL82-F1
#
_cell.length_a   1.000
_cell.length_b   1.000
_cell.length_c   1.000
_cell.angle_alpha   90.00
_cell.angle_beta   90.00
_cell.angle_gamma   90.00
#
_symmetry.space_group_name_H-M   'P 1'
#
loop_
_entity.id
_entity.type
_entity.pdbx_description
1 polymer ?
#
loop_
_entity_poly.entity_id
_entity_poly.type
_entity_poly.pdbx_seq_one_letter_code
_entity_poly.pdbx_strand_id
1 'polypeptide(L)'
;MAEPLSRRRQRPRQPKPLKRLHQPSCRMNDAEFARFTKAADQCDMSNAAFLAYAVDKAARDLTRTAAEIATEREVIDEIFAARRHLGRIHGLFNQVAKVLNSGDSAPNLDATARAVLGAARRMDDAGDALLAHRDGGTPA
;
A
#
# COMPACT_ATOMS: atom_id res chain seq x y z
N MET A 1 -52.20 -33.05 -2.11
CA MET A 1 -50.93 -33.68 -1.68
C MET A 1 -49.90 -32.57 -1.55
N ALA A 2 -49.66 -32.06 -0.34
CA ALA A 2 -48.71 -30.97 -0.11
C ALA A 2 -47.37 -31.55 0.36
N GLU A 3 -46.30 -31.22 -0.36
CA GLU A 3 -44.93 -31.67 -0.13
C GLU A 3 -44.38 -31.04 1.17
N PRO A 4 -43.79 -31.83 2.08
CA PRO A 4 -43.32 -31.30 3.35
C PRO A 4 -42.06 -30.45 3.16
N LEU A 5 -42.16 -29.17 3.52
CA LEU A 5 -41.04 -28.24 3.56
C LEU A 5 -39.89 -28.83 4.39
N SER A 6 -38.74 -29.05 3.75
CA SER A 6 -37.55 -29.57 4.40
C SER A 6 -37.16 -28.67 5.57
N ARG A 7 -37.23 -29.23 6.78
CA ARG A 7 -36.83 -28.54 8.01
C ARG A 7 -35.34 -28.23 7.90
N ARG A 8 -34.98 -26.97 7.61
CA ARG A 8 -33.58 -26.51 7.63
C ARG A 8 -32.98 -26.94 8.97
N ARG A 9 -31.99 -27.85 8.92
CA ARG A 9 -31.24 -28.27 10.12
C ARG A 9 -30.66 -27.02 10.76
N GLN A 10 -31.16 -26.67 11.94
CA GLN A 10 -30.58 -25.58 12.72
C GLN A 10 -29.14 -25.95 13.05
N ARG A 11 -28.21 -25.06 12.69
CA ARG A 11 -26.80 -25.22 13.02
C ARG A 11 -26.67 -25.25 14.56
N PRO A 12 -25.92 -26.20 15.14
CA PRO A 12 -25.76 -26.27 16.59
C PRO A 12 -25.33 -24.93 17.17
N ARG A 13 -25.98 -24.53 18.28
CA ARG A 13 -25.72 -23.24 18.91
C ARG A 13 -24.28 -23.24 19.43
N GLN A 14 -23.46 -22.29 18.96
CA GLN A 14 -22.07 -22.23 19.42
C GLN A 14 -21.99 -21.85 20.90
N PRO A 15 -21.10 -22.50 21.67
CA PRO A 15 -20.89 -22.19 23.08
C PRO A 15 -20.28 -20.79 23.24
N LYS A 16 -20.60 -20.10 24.34
CA LYS A 16 -20.20 -18.70 24.59
C LYS A 16 -18.71 -18.39 24.31
N PRO A 17 -17.72 -19.22 24.69
CA PRO A 17 -16.30 -18.93 24.46
C PRO A 17 -15.88 -18.89 22.99
N LEU A 18 -16.61 -19.61 22.12
CA LEU A 18 -16.32 -19.67 20.69
C LEU A 18 -17.08 -18.61 19.89
N LYS A 19 -17.99 -17.87 20.53
CA LYS A 19 -18.76 -16.83 19.87
C LYS A 19 -17.89 -15.62 19.57
N ARG A 20 -17.88 -15.21 18.31
CA ARG A 20 -17.30 -13.93 17.86
C ARG A 20 -18.25 -12.80 18.23
N LEU A 21 -18.10 -12.27 19.45
CA LEU A 21 -18.96 -11.22 20.02
C LEU A 21 -18.55 -9.81 19.59
N HIS A 22 -17.31 -9.62 19.15
CA HIS A 22 -16.78 -8.33 18.73
C HIS A 22 -16.85 -8.22 17.20
N GLN A 23 -17.41 -7.12 16.71
CA GLN A 23 -17.46 -6.79 15.29
C GLN A 23 -16.75 -5.45 15.07
N PRO A 24 -15.43 -5.47 14.79
CA PRO A 24 -14.73 -4.28 14.35
C PRO A 24 -15.29 -3.79 13.00
N SER A 25 -15.48 -2.49 12.85
CA SER A 25 -15.87 -1.90 11.57
C SER A 25 -14.61 -1.54 10.77
N CYS A 26 -14.51 -2.02 9.53
CA CYS A 26 -13.50 -1.61 8.57
C CYS A 26 -14.18 -0.86 7.42
N ARG A 27 -13.60 0.27 6.98
CA ARG A 27 -14.02 0.97 5.76
C ARG A 27 -13.04 0.61 4.64
N MET A 28 -13.59 0.29 3.48
CA MET A 28 -12.83 -0.09 2.29
C MET A 28 -13.35 0.71 1.10
N ASN A 29 -12.47 1.04 0.16
CA ASN A 29 -12.88 1.48 -1.17
C ASN A 29 -13.31 0.29 -2.05
N ASP A 30 -13.86 0.58 -3.22
CA ASP A 30 -14.38 -0.45 -4.13
C ASP A 30 -13.30 -1.45 -4.58
N ALA A 31 -12.07 -0.99 -4.82
CA ALA A 31 -10.97 -1.83 -5.26
C ALA A 31 -10.50 -2.79 -4.14
N GLU A 32 -10.40 -2.29 -2.91
CA GLU A 32 -10.12 -3.10 -1.72
C GLU A 32 -11.19 -4.16 -1.51
N PHE A 33 -12.47 -3.76 -1.57
CA PHE A 33 -13.59 -4.67 -1.38
C PHE A 33 -13.65 -5.76 -2.45
N ALA A 34 -13.41 -5.41 -3.72
CA ALA A 34 -13.37 -6.36 -4.83
C ALA A 34 -12.22 -7.36 -4.71
N ARG A 35 -11.00 -6.89 -4.38
CA ARG A 35 -9.83 -7.77 -4.17
C ARG A 35 -10.09 -8.77 -3.05
N PHE A 36 -10.62 -8.28 -1.92
CA PHE A 36 -10.93 -9.11 -0.77
C PHE A 36 -12.04 -10.12 -1.07
N THR A 37 -13.12 -9.72 -1.73
CA THR A 37 -14.23 -10.63 -2.08
C THR A 37 -13.74 -11.74 -2.99
N LYS A 38 -12.92 -11.42 -4.01
CA LYS A 38 -12.30 -12.43 -4.86
C LYS A 38 -11.44 -13.43 -4.09
N ALA A 39 -10.65 -12.95 -3.12
CA ALA A 39 -9.82 -13.83 -2.29
C ALA A 39 -10.66 -14.73 -1.37
N ALA A 40 -11.76 -14.22 -0.84
CA ALA A 40 -12.71 -14.99 -0.04
C ALA A 40 -13.37 -16.10 -0.88
N ASP A 41 -13.82 -15.77 -2.10
CA ASP A 41 -14.38 -16.73 -3.05
C ASP A 41 -13.36 -17.82 -3.42
N GLN A 42 -12.09 -17.46 -3.66
CA GLN A 42 -11.02 -18.41 -3.95
C GLN A 42 -10.73 -19.39 -2.80
N CYS A 43 -11.09 -19.01 -1.57
CA CYS A 43 -10.92 -19.82 -0.38
C CYS A 43 -12.21 -20.54 0.05
N ASP A 44 -13.28 -20.49 -0.77
CA ASP A 44 -14.62 -21.00 -0.44
C ASP A 44 -15.16 -20.47 0.91
N MET A 45 -14.82 -19.22 1.23
CA MET A 45 -15.20 -18.57 2.47
C MET A 45 -16.14 -17.39 2.21
N SER A 46 -17.13 -17.20 3.09
CA SER A 46 -17.82 -15.90 3.14
C SER A 46 -16.82 -14.80 3.48
N ASN A 47 -17.04 -13.59 2.95
CA ASN A 47 -16.28 -12.39 3.28
C ASN A 47 -15.95 -12.25 4.78
N ALA A 48 -16.95 -12.34 5.67
CA ALA A 48 -16.73 -12.20 7.11
C ALA A 48 -15.84 -13.32 7.70
N ALA A 49 -15.95 -14.55 7.20
CA ALA A 49 -15.13 -15.67 7.63
C ALA A 49 -13.68 -15.49 7.19
N PHE A 50 -13.47 -15.09 5.93
CA PHE A 50 -12.15 -14.81 5.38
C PHE A 50 -11.46 -13.68 6.13
N LEU A 51 -12.15 -12.55 6.37
CA LEU A 51 -11.59 -11.42 7.13
C LEU A 51 -11.11 -11.85 8.51
N ALA A 52 -11.95 -12.56 9.25
CA ALA A 52 -11.60 -12.99 10.58
C ALA A 52 -10.47 -14.04 10.58
N TYR A 53 -10.41 -14.91 9.56
CA TYR A 53 -9.28 -15.84 9.40
C TYR A 53 -7.99 -15.11 9.07
N ALA A 54 -8.02 -14.17 8.12
CA ALA A 54 -6.84 -13.40 7.69
C ALA A 54 -6.28 -12.56 8.84
N VAL A 55 -7.14 -11.86 9.60
CA VAL A 55 -6.73 -11.06 10.76
C VAL A 55 -6.17 -11.95 11.87
N ASP A 56 -6.81 -13.07 12.20
CA ASP A 56 -6.29 -14.02 13.21
C ASP A 56 -4.95 -14.62 12.77
N LYS A 57 -4.80 -14.98 11.48
CA LYS A 57 -3.54 -15.47 10.92
C LYS A 57 -2.42 -14.43 11.03
N ALA A 58 -2.68 -13.18 10.64
CA ALA A 58 -1.71 -12.08 10.74
C ALA A 58 -1.35 -11.78 12.20
N ALA A 59 -2.33 -11.82 13.11
CA ALA A 59 -2.09 -11.59 14.54
C ALA A 59 -1.25 -12.70 15.20
N ARG A 60 -1.37 -13.96 14.74
CA ARG A 60 -0.57 -15.07 15.24
C ARG A 60 0.90 -15.01 14.79
N ASP A 61 1.15 -14.47 13.60
CA ASP A 61 2.51 -14.24 13.08
C ASP A 61 2.83 -12.73 13.08
N LEU A 62 2.83 -12.15 14.28
CA LEU A 62 2.95 -10.70 14.45
C LEU A 62 4.32 -10.19 14.00
N THR A 63 5.40 -10.96 14.22
CA THR A 63 6.75 -10.55 13.82
C THR A 63 6.85 -10.37 12.32
N ARG A 64 6.37 -11.36 11.54
CA ARG A 64 6.34 -11.26 10.08
C ARG A 64 5.42 -10.15 9.62
N THR A 65 4.22 -10.06 10.18
CA THR A 65 3.24 -9.03 9.80
C THR A 65 3.77 -7.62 10.07
N ALA A 66 4.45 -7.42 11.20
CA ALA A 66 5.05 -6.12 11.54
C ALA A 66 6.17 -5.74 10.57
N ALA A 67 7.00 -6.71 10.15
CA ALA A 67 8.04 -6.49 9.16
C ALA A 67 7.43 -6.09 7.80
N GLU A 68 6.43 -6.84 7.30
CA GLU A 68 5.74 -6.52 6.03
C GLU A 68 5.13 -5.11 6.05
N ILE A 69 4.45 -4.73 7.15
CA ILE A 69 3.89 -3.38 7.32
C ILE A 69 4.98 -2.31 7.36
N ALA A 70 6.11 -2.57 8.03
CA ALA A 70 7.21 -1.63 8.10
C ALA A 70 7.81 -1.38 6.71
N THR A 71 8.05 -2.43 5.93
CA THR A 71 8.66 -2.27 4.61
C THR A 71 7.73 -1.57 3.62
N GLU A 72 6.41 -1.80 3.68
CA GLU A 72 5.44 -1.03 2.86
C GLU A 72 5.48 0.46 3.20
N ARG A 73 5.64 0.82 4.48
CA ARG A 73 5.74 2.22 4.91
C ARG A 73 7.04 2.87 4.45
N GLU A 74 8.16 2.15 4.54
CA GLU A 74 9.45 2.62 4.05
C GLU A 74 9.39 2.96 2.55
N VAL A 75 8.73 2.10 1.76
CA VAL A 75 8.48 2.35 0.34
C VAL A 75 7.68 3.64 0.10
N ILE A 76 6.60 3.85 0.85
CA ILE A 76 5.77 5.05 0.73
C ILE A 76 6.56 6.31 1.10
N ASP A 77 7.33 6.24 2.18
CA ASP A 77 8.16 7.35 2.65
C ASP A 77 9.23 7.72 1.61
N GLU A 78 9.80 6.73 0.93
CA GLU A 78 10.78 6.95 -0.14
C GLU A 78 10.14 7.63 -1.36
N ILE A 79 8.93 7.24 -1.76
CA ILE A 79 8.18 7.92 -2.82
C ILE A 79 7.88 9.38 -2.44
N PHE A 80 7.48 9.64 -1.20
CA PHE A 80 7.26 11.01 -0.73
C PHE A 80 8.57 11.81 -0.63
N ALA A 81 9.70 11.17 -0.31
CA ALA A 81 11.01 11.80 -0.41
C ALA A 81 11.31 12.19 -1.85
N ALA A 82 11.22 11.26 -2.80
CA ALA A 82 11.44 11.50 -4.23
C ALA A 82 10.54 12.65 -4.76
N ARG A 83 9.25 12.67 -4.40
CA ARG A 83 8.33 13.77 -4.77
C ARG A 83 8.76 15.13 -4.21
N ARG A 84 9.24 15.19 -2.97
CA ARG A 84 9.78 16.44 -2.38
C ARG A 84 11.06 16.89 -3.10
N HIS A 85 11.90 15.95 -3.53
CA HIS A 85 13.08 16.25 -4.33
C HIS A 85 12.71 16.82 -5.71
N LEU A 86 11.70 16.26 -6.38
CA LEU A 86 11.13 16.78 -7.64
C LEU A 86 10.61 18.22 -7.52
N GLY A 87 9.87 18.52 -6.45
CA GLY A 87 9.38 19.89 -6.22
C GLY A 87 10.51 20.92 -6.12
N ARG A 88 11.66 20.54 -5.54
CA ARG A 88 12.85 21.41 -5.48
C ARG A 88 13.50 21.59 -6.86
N ILE A 89 13.62 20.52 -7.65
CA ILE A 89 14.16 20.60 -9.02
C ILE A 89 13.30 21.53 -9.88
N HIS A 90 11.98 21.42 -9.80
CA HIS A 90 11.06 22.29 -10.52
C HIS A 90 11.23 23.77 -10.12
N GLY A 91 11.34 24.05 -8.81
CA GLY A 91 11.60 25.40 -8.31
C GLY A 91 12.92 25.99 -8.83
N LEU A 92 13.96 25.17 -8.96
CA LEU A 92 15.26 25.57 -9.51
C LEU A 92 15.18 25.84 -11.01
N PHE A 93 14.48 25.00 -11.77
CA PHE A 93 14.24 25.25 -13.20
C PHE A 93 13.49 26.56 -13.43
N ASN A 94 12.51 26.86 -12.57
CA ASN A 94 11.77 28.11 -12.61
C ASN A 94 12.66 29.33 -12.32
N GLN A 95 13.65 29.17 -11.42
CA GLN A 95 14.65 30.21 -11.16
C GLN A 95 15.59 30.40 -12.36
N VAL A 96 16.07 29.33 -12.98
CA VAL A 96 16.90 29.40 -14.19
C VAL A 96 16.15 30.06 -15.34
N ALA A 97 14.89 29.66 -15.58
CA ALA A 97 14.03 30.28 -16.58
C ALA A 97 13.85 31.77 -16.31
N LYS A 98 13.64 32.17 -15.04
CA LYS A 98 13.53 33.59 -14.67
C LYS A 98 14.79 34.39 -15.00
N VAL A 99 15.97 33.87 -14.67
CA VAL A 99 17.27 34.52 -14.94
C VAL A 99 17.52 34.64 -16.44
N LEU A 100 17.26 33.57 -17.20
CA LEU A 100 17.41 33.59 -18.66
C LEU A 100 16.45 34.57 -19.31
N ASN A 101 15.20 34.62 -18.83
CA ASN A 101 14.19 35.57 -19.31
C ASN A 101 14.51 37.03 -18.92
N SER A 102 15.32 37.27 -17.89
CA SER A 102 15.72 38.62 -17.48
C SER A 102 17.04 39.10 -18.12
N GLY A 103 17.73 38.25 -18.89
CA GLY A 103 18.99 38.61 -19.56
C GLY A 103 20.20 38.79 -18.63
N ASP A 104 20.11 38.30 -17.39
CA ASP A 104 21.14 38.50 -16.35
C ASP A 104 22.19 37.38 -16.36
N SER A 105 23.45 37.71 -16.04
CA SER A 105 24.53 36.73 -15.90
C SER A 105 24.40 35.98 -14.57
N ALA A 106 24.22 34.65 -14.61
CA ALA A 106 24.09 33.81 -13.42
C ALA A 106 25.41 33.08 -13.06
N PRO A 107 26.18 33.60 -12.10
CA PRO A 107 27.43 32.96 -11.67
C PRO A 107 27.25 31.60 -10.97
N ASN A 108 26.02 31.21 -10.62
CA ASN A 108 25.72 29.97 -9.90
C ASN A 108 25.00 28.89 -10.72
N LEU A 109 24.77 29.12 -12.03
CA LEU A 109 24.01 28.21 -12.89
C LEU A 109 24.56 26.78 -12.85
N ASP A 110 25.88 26.67 -12.86
CA ASP A 110 26.61 25.41 -12.92
C ASP A 110 26.55 24.62 -11.59
N ALA A 111 26.61 25.33 -10.46
CA ALA A 111 26.39 24.74 -9.14
C ALA A 111 24.94 24.26 -8.97
N THR A 112 23.98 25.03 -9.48
CA THR A 112 22.56 24.67 -9.51
C THR A 112 22.31 23.45 -10.40
N ALA A 113 22.93 23.38 -11.58
CA ALA A 113 22.82 22.23 -12.47
C ALA A 113 23.37 20.95 -11.84
N ARG A 114 24.51 21.02 -11.12
CA ARG A 114 25.08 19.89 -10.37
C ARG A 114 24.19 19.43 -9.22
N ALA A 115 23.57 20.37 -8.50
CA ALA A 115 22.62 20.03 -7.44
C ALA A 115 21.36 19.34 -7.99
N VAL A 116 20.87 19.77 -9.16
CA VAL A 116 19.76 19.12 -9.87
C VAL A 116 20.14 17.71 -10.30
N LEU A 117 21.32 17.53 -10.91
CA LEU A 117 21.80 16.22 -11.34
C LEU A 117 21.96 15.24 -10.17
N GLY A 118 22.49 15.69 -9.04
CA GLY A 118 22.61 14.87 -7.82
C GLY A 118 21.26 14.57 -7.15
N ALA A 119 20.24 15.41 -7.37
CA ALA A 119 18.88 15.11 -6.94
C ALA A 119 18.21 14.09 -7.86
N ALA A 120 18.42 14.19 -9.18
CA ALA A 120 17.91 13.21 -10.15
C ALA A 120 18.48 11.81 -9.92
N ARG A 121 19.79 11.67 -9.71
CA ARG A 121 20.42 10.37 -9.42
C ARG A 121 19.85 9.68 -8.18
N ARG A 122 19.64 10.43 -7.10
CA ARG A 122 19.00 9.87 -5.90
C ARG A 122 17.57 9.41 -6.12
N MET A 123 16.87 10.00 -7.09
CA MET A 123 15.54 9.53 -7.47
C MET A 123 15.59 8.26 -8.30
N ASP A 124 16.57 8.12 -9.20
CA ASP A 124 16.79 6.88 -9.94
C ASP A 124 17.10 5.74 -8.96
N ASP A 125 18.02 5.97 -8.00
CA ASP A 125 18.36 5.01 -6.95
C ASP A 125 17.13 4.59 -6.12
N ALA A 126 16.27 5.56 -5.76
CA ALA A 126 15.02 5.31 -5.03
C ALA A 126 13.99 4.53 -5.87
N GLY A 127 13.90 4.82 -7.17
CA GLY A 127 13.06 4.09 -8.12
C GLY A 127 13.52 2.64 -8.28
N ASP A 128 14.82 2.41 -8.37
CA ASP A 128 15.42 1.08 -8.47
C ASP A 128 15.18 0.26 -7.20
N ALA A 129 15.33 0.89 -6.02
CA ALA A 129 15.01 0.24 -4.74
C ALA A 129 13.53 -0.17 -4.65
N LEU A 130 12.63 0.68 -5.14
CA LEU A 130 11.19 0.40 -5.20
C LEU A 130 10.86 -0.79 -6.13
N LEU A 131 11.50 -0.85 -7.29
CA LEU A 131 11.34 -1.95 -8.24
C LEU A 131 11.88 -3.27 -7.66
N ALA A 132 13.06 -3.25 -7.06
CA ALA A 132 13.66 -4.42 -6.42
C ALA A 132 12.80 -4.97 -5.26
N HIS A 133 12.20 -4.08 -4.45
CA HIS A 133 11.29 -4.48 -3.39
C HIS A 133 10.01 -5.14 -3.94
N ARG A 134 9.49 -4.67 -5.08
CA ARG A 134 8.30 -5.24 -5.72
C ARG A 134 8.56 -6.63 -6.32
N ASP A 135 9.72 -6.84 -6.91
CA ASP A 135 10.07 -8.10 -7.56
C ASP A 135 10.44 -9.21 -6.56
N GLY A 136 10.91 -8.87 -5.36
CA GLY A 136 11.16 -9.81 -4.26
C GLY A 136 9.91 -10.43 -3.62
N GLY A 137 8.71 -9.98 -4.00
CA GLY A 137 7.43 -10.38 -3.40
C GLY A 137 6.63 -11.45 -4.17
N THR A 138 7.17 -12.06 -5.22
CA THR A 138 6.46 -13.12 -5.98
C THR A 138 6.92 -14.51 -5.54
N PRO A 139 6.22 -15.20 -4.62
CA PRO A 139 6.30 -16.65 -4.56
C PRO A 139 5.46 -17.23 -5.72
N ALA A 140 6.07 -18.14 -6.47
CA ALA A 140 5.37 -19.05 -7.39
C ALA A 140 4.40 -19.98 -6.65
#